data_AF-A0A7Y5U325-F1
#
_entry.id   AF-A0A7Y5U325-F1
#
_cell.length_a   1.000
_cell.length_b   1.000
_cell.length_c   1.000
_cell.angle_alpha   90.00
_cell.angle_beta   90.00
_cell.angle_gamma   90.00
#
_symmetry.space_group_name_H-M   'P 1'
#
loop_
_entity.id
_entity.type
_entity.pdbx_description
1 polymer ?
#
loop_
_entity_poly.entity_id
_entity_poly.type
_entity_poly.pdbx_seq_one_letter_code
_entity_poly.pdbx_strand_id
1 'polypeptide(L)'
;MVHFVMQYSQVLVATDRNEYVVRVYASTHAVARWDAWFVFFPLHGGRELATDRETTQGSLAAVSYWASGITTTYLEGALERARALLPEARLARRAHHAEREEDLARAEAATYARAAAIARLDAQEAARRRREAEQHLVQERARASRMEADLHERAAAAARSEAAE
;
A
#
# COMPACT_ATOMS: atom_id res chain seq x y z
N MET A 1 -36.27 11.53 -12.12
CA MET A 1 -36.56 12.99 -12.18
C MET A 1 -36.14 13.58 -10.86
N VAL A 2 -35.48 14.74 -10.87
CA VAL A 2 -35.05 15.42 -9.65
C VAL A 2 -36.14 16.40 -9.22
N HIS A 3 -36.46 16.40 -7.92
CA HIS A 3 -37.46 17.23 -7.29
C HIS A 3 -36.79 18.13 -6.25
N PHE A 4 -37.08 19.43 -6.31
CA PHE A 4 -36.77 20.34 -5.21
C PHE A 4 -37.74 20.06 -4.06
N VAL A 5 -37.22 19.88 -2.85
CA VAL A 5 -38.01 19.59 -1.65
C VAL A 5 -38.19 20.87 -0.84
N MET A 6 -37.09 21.49 -0.42
CA MET A 6 -37.11 22.74 0.34
C MET A 6 -35.74 23.44 0.34
N GLN A 7 -35.75 24.70 0.77
CA GLN A 7 -34.57 25.50 1.05
C GLN A 7 -34.56 25.87 2.52
N TYR A 8 -33.41 25.79 3.18
CA TYR A 8 -33.25 26.31 4.54
C TYR A 8 -33.17 27.84 4.50
N SER A 9 -33.85 28.51 5.42
CA SER A 9 -33.85 29.98 5.53
C SER A 9 -32.54 30.52 6.12
N GLN A 10 -31.90 29.75 7.00
CA GLN A 10 -30.61 30.10 7.57
C GLN A 10 -29.48 29.94 6.55
N VAL A 11 -28.59 30.93 6.51
CA VAL A 11 -27.32 30.82 5.79
C VAL A 11 -26.36 29.97 6.62
N LEU A 12 -25.77 28.95 6.00
CA LEU A 12 -24.75 28.13 6.62
C LEU A 12 -23.39 28.82 6.45
N VAL A 13 -22.76 29.19 7.56
CA VAL A 13 -21.40 29.74 7.57
C VAL A 13 -20.43 28.61 7.89
N ALA A 14 -19.64 28.21 6.90
CA ALA A 14 -18.64 27.15 7.06
C ALA A 14 -17.38 27.65 7.79
N THR A 15 -16.54 26.73 8.26
CA THR A 15 -15.30 27.03 9.00
C THR A 15 -14.31 27.91 8.22
N ASP A 16 -14.31 27.81 6.90
CA ASP A 16 -13.53 28.64 5.99
C ASP A 16 -14.19 30.00 5.69
N ARG A 17 -15.23 30.37 6.45
CA ARG A 17 -16.05 31.59 6.31
C ARG A 17 -16.81 31.70 4.98
N ASN A 18 -16.90 30.61 4.22
CA ASN A 18 -17.77 30.56 3.06
C ASN A 18 -19.23 30.39 3.50
N GLU A 19 -20.10 31.16 2.86
CA GLU A 19 -21.53 31.19 3.16
C GLU A 19 -22.33 30.43 2.10
N TYR A 20 -23.25 29.58 2.54
CA TYR A 20 -24.04 28.73 1.66
C TYR A 20 -25.53 28.85 1.92
N VAL A 21 -26.30 28.85 0.85
CA VAL A 21 -27.72 28.52 0.87
C VAL A 21 -27.85 27.02 0.64
N VAL A 22 -28.53 26.35 1.56
CA VAL A 22 -28.70 24.89 1.52
C VAL A 22 -30.08 24.54 0.97
N ARG A 23 -30.11 23.65 -0.01
CA ARG A 23 -31.33 23.10 -0.60
C ARG A 23 -31.35 21.58 -0.50
N VAL A 24 -32.55 21.03 -0.38
CA VAL A 24 -32.80 19.59 -0.40
C VAL A 24 -33.42 19.21 -1.74
N TYR A 25 -32.86 18.18 -2.35
CA TYR A 25 -33.39 17.58 -3.57
C TYR A 25 -33.66 16.10 -3.33
N ALA A 26 -34.58 15.54 -4.12
CA ALA A 26 -34.87 14.12 -4.11
C ALA A 26 -35.10 13.58 -5.51
N SER A 27 -34.81 12.30 -5.71
CA SER A 27 -35.15 11.58 -6.93
C SER A 27 -35.59 10.16 -6.60
N THR A 28 -36.46 9.63 -7.45
CA THR A 28 -36.88 8.23 -7.38
C THR A 28 -36.08 7.38 -8.36
N HIS A 29 -35.61 6.22 -7.90
CA HIS A 29 -34.94 5.21 -8.71
C HIS A 29 -35.87 4.00 -8.90
N ALA A 30 -36.78 4.11 -9.88
CA ALA A 30 -37.60 3.03 -10.45
C ALA A 30 -38.58 2.24 -9.53
N VAL A 31 -38.47 2.27 -8.20
CA VAL A 31 -39.32 1.46 -7.30
C VAL A 31 -39.68 2.25 -6.04
N ALA A 32 -40.66 3.16 -6.12
CA ALA A 32 -41.38 3.82 -5.01
C ALA A 32 -40.53 4.38 -3.83
N ARG A 33 -39.21 4.42 -3.93
CA ARG A 33 -38.27 4.95 -2.93
C ARG A 33 -37.71 6.26 -3.44
N TRP A 34 -37.48 7.15 -2.49
CA TRP A 34 -37.04 8.51 -2.71
C TRP A 34 -35.70 8.72 -2.03
N ASP A 35 -34.65 8.83 -2.83
CA ASP A 35 -33.34 9.23 -2.32
C ASP A 35 -33.29 10.74 -2.25
N ALA A 36 -32.76 11.27 -1.15
CA ALA A 36 -32.60 12.71 -0.95
C ALA A 36 -31.17 13.07 -0.59
N TRP A 37 -30.75 14.27 -0.98
CA TRP A 37 -29.42 14.81 -0.78
C TRP A 37 -29.47 16.32 -0.61
N PHE A 38 -28.39 16.91 -0.09
CA PHE A 38 -28.22 18.35 0.01
C PHE A 38 -27.42 18.89 -1.17
N VAL A 39 -27.74 20.13 -1.54
CA VAL A 39 -26.89 20.95 -2.40
C VAL A 39 -26.64 22.29 -1.71
N PHE A 40 -25.37 22.63 -1.58
CA PHE A 40 -24.88 23.88 -0.99
C PHE A 40 -24.51 24.83 -2.13
N PHE A 41 -25.24 25.94 -2.23
CA PHE A 41 -25.00 27.00 -3.22
C PHE A 41 -24.20 28.12 -2.54
N PRO A 42 -22.97 28.42 -2.98
CA PRO A 42 -22.17 29.47 -2.37
C PRO A 42 -22.74 30.85 -2.69
N LEU A 43 -22.80 31.74 -1.68
CA LEU A 43 -23.30 33.11 -1.85
C LEU A 43 -22.31 34.04 -2.55
N HIS A 44 -21.01 33.82 -2.35
CA HIS A 44 -19.94 34.71 -2.82
C HIS A 44 -19.18 34.14 -4.02
N GLY A 45 -19.86 33.29 -4.81
CA GLY A 45 -19.29 32.60 -5.97
C GLY A 45 -18.56 31.30 -5.60
N GLY A 46 -18.19 30.53 -6.63
CA GLY A 46 -17.62 29.19 -6.49
C GLY A 46 -18.53 28.11 -7.05
N ARG A 47 -18.14 26.85 -6.82
CA ARG A 47 -18.90 25.67 -7.28
C ARG A 47 -19.96 25.27 -6.25
N GLU A 48 -21.10 24.79 -6.73
CA GLU A 48 -22.05 24.08 -5.89
C GLU A 48 -21.43 22.77 -5.37
N LEU A 49 -21.82 22.43 -4.15
CA LEU A 49 -21.39 21.19 -3.51
C LEU A 49 -22.62 20.34 -3.27
N ALA A 50 -22.64 19.12 -3.80
CA ALA A 50 -23.70 18.16 -3.55
C ALA A 50 -23.18 17.04 -2.66
N THR A 51 -24.00 16.63 -1.69
CA THR A 51 -23.76 15.35 -1.02
C THR A 51 -24.12 14.21 -1.97
N ASP A 52 -23.68 13.00 -1.62
CA ASP A 52 -24.33 11.80 -2.14
C ASP A 52 -25.72 11.65 -1.46
N ARG A 53 -26.30 10.47 -1.53
CA ARG A 53 -27.54 10.11 -0.81
C ARG A 53 -27.40 10.26 0.71
N GLU A 54 -28.24 11.10 1.30
CA GLU A 54 -28.34 11.32 2.75
C GLU A 54 -29.43 10.46 3.40
N THR A 55 -30.51 10.22 2.68
CA THR A 55 -31.59 9.33 3.14
C THR A 55 -32.33 8.67 1.98
N THR A 56 -33.04 7.57 2.28
CA THR A 56 -33.95 6.88 1.36
C THR A 56 -35.30 6.68 2.01
N GLN A 57 -36.31 7.40 1.54
CA GLN A 57 -37.66 7.42 2.10
C GLN A 57 -38.66 6.66 1.22
N GLY A 58 -39.82 6.32 1.77
CA GLY A 58 -40.91 5.63 1.04
C GLY A 58 -41.81 6.57 0.22
N SER A 59 -41.69 7.88 0.42
CA SER A 59 -42.48 8.88 -0.30
C SER A 59 -41.78 10.23 -0.28
N LEU A 60 -42.16 11.14 -1.19
CA LEU A 60 -41.66 12.51 -1.18
C LEU A 60 -42.07 13.27 0.09
N ALA A 61 -43.27 13.00 0.64
CA ALA A 61 -43.72 13.59 1.90
C ALA A 61 -42.83 13.18 3.09
N ALA A 62 -42.39 11.92 3.12
CA ALA A 62 -41.45 11.45 4.14
C ALA A 62 -40.06 12.11 3.98
N VAL A 63 -39.63 12.43 2.75
CA VAL A 63 -38.42 13.25 2.53
C VAL A 63 -38.60 14.64 3.10
N SER A 64 -39.71 15.32 2.83
CA SER A 64 -39.98 16.67 3.37
C SER A 64 -39.99 16.67 4.90
N TYR A 65 -40.60 15.65 5.52
CA TYR A 65 -40.60 15.51 6.98
C TYR A 65 -39.19 15.32 7.53
N TRP A 66 -38.38 14.43 6.94
CA TRP A 66 -36.98 14.27 7.31
C TRP A 66 -36.19 15.58 7.17
N ALA A 67 -36.35 16.29 6.05
CA ALA A 67 -35.66 17.55 5.79
C ALA A 67 -36.02 18.64 6.82
N SER A 68 -37.26 18.64 7.32
CA SER A 68 -37.67 19.60 8.35
C SER A 68 -36.98 19.41 9.71
N GLY A 69 -36.46 18.21 9.99
CA GLY A 69 -35.80 17.86 11.25
C GLY A 69 -34.28 18.03 11.25
N ILE A 70 -33.69 18.55 10.17
CA ILE A 70 -32.24 18.67 10.03
C ILE A 70 -31.72 19.89 10.79
N THR A 71 -30.69 19.65 11.60
CA THR A 71 -30.03 20.69 12.40
C THR A 71 -28.88 21.34 11.65
N THR A 72 -28.46 22.53 12.09
CA THR A 72 -27.29 23.22 11.53
C THR A 72 -26.01 22.38 11.64
N THR A 73 -25.77 21.73 12.78
CA THR A 73 -24.61 20.82 12.98
C THR A 73 -24.63 19.65 12.00
N TYR A 74 -25.82 19.14 11.64
CA TYR A 74 -25.92 18.12 10.61
C TYR A 74 -25.49 18.66 9.24
N LEU A 75 -25.92 19.88 8.89
CA LEU A 75 -25.57 20.53 7.63
C LEU A 75 -24.06 20.82 7.53
N GLU A 76 -23.41 21.20 8.62
CA GLU A 76 -21.95 21.37 8.70
C GLU A 76 -21.23 20.05 8.37
N GLY A 77 -21.64 18.95 9.01
CA GLY A 77 -21.07 17.64 8.71
C GLY A 77 -21.38 17.15 7.29
N ALA A 78 -22.55 17.47 6.76
CA ALA A 78 -22.93 17.16 5.38
C ALA A 78 -22.09 17.96 4.36
N LEU A 79 -21.78 19.22 4.64
CA LEU A 79 -20.90 20.05 3.81
C LEU A 79 -19.49 19.44 3.74
N GLU A 80 -18.95 18.97 4.86
CA GLU A 80 -17.65 18.30 4.88
C GLU A 80 -17.66 17.00 4.07
N ARG A 81 -18.75 16.22 4.13
CA ARG A 81 -18.92 15.06 3.25
C ARG A 81 -18.98 15.45 1.78
N ALA A 82 -19.70 16.51 1.42
CA ALA A 82 -19.76 17.00 0.04
C ALA A 82 -18.37 17.43 -0.46
N ARG A 83 -17.57 18.11 0.38
CA ARG A 83 -16.17 18.48 0.08
C ARG A 83 -15.25 17.27 -0.08
N ALA A 84 -15.51 16.18 0.63
CA ALA A 84 -14.77 14.93 0.46
C ALA A 84 -15.10 14.21 -0.86
N LEU A 85 -16.20 14.54 -1.54
CA LEU A 85 -16.59 13.96 -2.83
C LEU A 85 -15.97 14.70 -4.02
N LEU A 86 -15.36 15.87 -3.81
CA LEU A 86 -14.73 16.63 -4.88
C LEU A 86 -13.60 15.80 -5.53
N PRO A 87 -13.48 15.83 -6.88
CA PRO A 87 -12.40 15.12 -7.57
C PRO A 87 -11.02 15.44 -7.00
N GLU A 88 -10.76 16.71 -6.69
CA GLU A 88 -9.49 17.19 -6.15
C GLU A 88 -9.20 16.58 -4.77
N ALA A 89 -10.19 16.55 -3.88
CA ALA A 89 -10.05 15.96 -2.55
C ALA A 89 -9.83 14.43 -2.62
N ARG A 90 -10.51 13.75 -3.54
CA ARG A 90 -10.32 12.31 -3.78
C ARG A 90 -8.93 12.00 -4.34
N LEU A 91 -8.46 12.80 -5.28
CA LEU A 91 -7.13 12.68 -5.86
C LEU A 91 -6.05 12.93 -4.80
N ALA A 92 -6.18 13.99 -3.99
CA ALA A 92 -5.25 14.29 -2.90
C ALA A 92 -5.15 13.12 -1.90
N ARG A 93 -6.29 12.52 -1.52
CA ARG A 93 -6.31 11.35 -0.63
C ARG A 93 -5.61 10.14 -1.25
N ARG A 94 -5.82 9.88 -2.54
CA ARG A 94 -5.16 8.79 -3.27
C ARG A 94 -3.66 9.02 -3.38
N ALA A 95 -3.24 10.24 -3.69
CA ALA A 95 -1.84 10.62 -3.77
C ALA A 95 -1.14 10.40 -2.41
N HIS A 96 -1.75 10.89 -1.33
CA HIS A 96 -1.24 10.68 0.03
C HIS A 96 -1.09 9.19 0.38
N HIS A 97 -2.08 8.36 0.02
CA HIS A 97 -1.98 6.92 0.23
C HIS A 97 -0.84 6.31 -0.60
N ALA A 98 -0.70 6.71 -1.86
CA ALA A 98 0.36 6.20 -2.73
C ALA A 98 1.77 6.56 -2.20
N GLU A 99 1.97 7.79 -1.73
CA GLU A 99 3.22 8.23 -1.10
C GLU A 99 3.56 7.38 0.12
N ARG A 100 2.59 7.15 1.00
CA ARG A 100 2.79 6.31 2.19
C ARG A 100 3.15 4.87 1.85
N GLU A 101 2.50 4.28 0.85
CA GLU A 101 2.82 2.93 0.40
C GLU A 101 4.22 2.87 -0.22
N GLU A 102 4.64 3.90 -0.97
CA GLU A 102 6.00 3.99 -1.51
C GLU A 102 7.05 4.05 -0.39
N ASP A 103 6.82 4.86 0.64
CA ASP A 103 7.73 4.96 1.80
C ASP A 103 7.88 3.62 2.52
N LEU A 104 6.77 2.90 2.71
CA LEU A 104 6.78 1.56 3.31
C LEU A 104 7.53 0.56 2.42
N ALA A 105 7.23 0.53 1.12
CA ALA A 105 7.90 -0.34 0.17
C ALA A 105 9.41 -0.06 0.10
N ARG A 106 9.82 1.22 0.17
CA ARG A 106 11.23 1.63 0.20
C ARG A 106 11.92 1.16 1.47
N ALA A 107 11.28 1.28 2.62
CA ALA A 107 11.82 0.81 3.89
C ALA A 107 11.95 -0.73 3.93
N GLU A 108 10.96 -1.42 3.40
CA GLU A 108 10.97 -2.88 3.25
C GLU A 108 12.08 -3.35 2.30
N ALA A 109 12.18 -2.74 1.11
CA ALA A 109 13.24 -3.04 0.15
C ALA A 109 14.64 -2.80 0.72
N ALA A 110 14.83 -1.73 1.51
CA ALA A 110 16.09 -1.47 2.20
C ALA A 110 16.44 -2.56 3.21
N THR A 111 15.43 -3.08 3.92
CA THR A 111 15.60 -4.19 4.87
C THR A 111 16.01 -5.47 4.14
N TYR A 112 15.32 -5.81 3.05
CA TYR A 112 15.68 -6.97 2.24
C TYR A 112 17.05 -6.84 1.58
N ALA A 113 17.41 -5.66 1.09
CA ALA A 113 18.72 -5.41 0.51
C ALA A 113 19.86 -5.65 1.52
N ARG A 114 19.67 -5.22 2.77
CA ARG A 114 20.62 -5.47 3.86
C ARG A 114 20.75 -6.95 4.18
N ALA A 115 19.62 -7.66 4.33
CA ALA A 115 19.62 -9.10 4.59
C ALA A 115 20.31 -9.88 3.44
N ALA A 116 20.03 -9.51 2.19
CA ALA A 116 20.67 -10.13 1.03
C ALA A 116 22.18 -9.84 0.98
N ALA A 117 22.63 -8.66 1.38
CA ALA A 117 24.06 -8.34 1.46
C ALA A 117 24.78 -9.22 2.49
N ILE A 118 24.20 -9.40 3.68
CA ILE A 118 24.73 -10.29 4.72
C ILE A 118 24.81 -11.73 4.21
N ALA A 119 23.71 -12.25 3.64
CA ALA A 119 23.68 -13.62 3.12
C ALA A 119 24.71 -13.85 2.00
N ARG A 120 24.99 -12.85 1.16
CA ARG A 120 26.03 -12.93 0.14
C ARG A 120 27.43 -13.01 0.75
N LEU A 121 27.72 -12.22 1.78
CA LEU A 121 29.00 -12.27 2.49
C LEU A 121 29.20 -13.64 3.14
N ASP A 122 28.19 -14.16 3.85
CA ASP A 122 28.24 -15.48 4.48
C ASP A 122 28.47 -16.59 3.45
N ALA A 123 27.80 -16.52 2.30
CA ALA A 123 27.98 -17.47 1.21
C ALA A 123 29.39 -17.40 0.61
N GLN A 124 29.95 -16.20 0.45
CA GLN A 124 31.32 -16.01 -0.04
C GLN A 124 32.36 -16.58 0.94
N GLU A 125 32.17 -16.35 2.24
CA GLU A 125 33.03 -16.93 3.27
C GLU A 125 32.95 -18.45 3.30
N ALA A 126 31.74 -19.02 3.27
CA ALA A 126 31.55 -20.45 3.23
C ALA A 126 32.18 -21.07 1.97
N ALA A 127 32.07 -20.41 0.82
CA ALA A 127 32.74 -20.84 -0.41
C ALA A 127 34.27 -20.79 -0.30
N ARG A 128 34.83 -19.76 0.37
CA ARG A 128 36.27 -19.66 0.62
C ARG A 128 36.75 -20.80 1.52
N ARG A 129 36.08 -21.05 2.65
CA ARG A 129 36.42 -22.13 3.58
C ARG A 129 36.36 -23.51 2.90
N ARG A 130 35.35 -23.75 2.06
CA ARG A 130 35.25 -25.00 1.26
C ARG A 130 36.45 -25.18 0.33
N ARG A 131 36.81 -24.15 -0.44
CA ARG A 131 37.98 -24.21 -1.34
C ARG A 131 39.28 -24.47 -0.60
N GLU A 132 39.49 -23.83 0.55
CA GLU A 132 40.68 -24.05 1.39
C GLU A 132 40.75 -25.49 1.90
N ALA A 133 39.63 -26.04 2.40
CA ALA A 133 39.55 -27.43 2.86
C ALA A 133 39.79 -28.43 1.71
N GLU A 134 39.19 -28.21 0.54
CA GLU A 134 39.41 -29.02 -0.65
C GLU A 134 40.88 -29.01 -1.08
N GLN A 135 41.52 -27.83 -1.10
CA GLN A 135 42.95 -27.71 -1.43
C GLN A 135 43.83 -28.47 -0.43
N HIS A 136 43.53 -28.38 0.86
CA HIS A 136 44.26 -29.11 1.90
C HIS A 136 44.17 -30.63 1.67
N LEU A 137 42.95 -31.14 1.45
CA LEU A 137 42.72 -32.57 1.19
C LEU A 137 43.45 -33.04 -0.08
N VAL A 138 43.44 -32.23 -1.15
CA VAL A 138 44.19 -32.54 -2.39
C VAL A 138 45.70 -32.58 -2.12
N GLN A 139 46.24 -31.64 -1.33
CA GLN A 139 47.66 -31.64 -0.96
C GLN A 139 48.03 -32.86 -0.11
N GLU A 140 47.21 -33.21 0.87
CA GLU A 140 47.43 -34.40 1.71
C GLU A 140 47.41 -35.68 0.87
N ARG A 141 46.41 -35.83 -0.01
CA ARG A 141 46.31 -36.99 -0.90
C ARG A 141 47.52 -37.08 -1.85
N ALA A 142 47.95 -35.95 -2.41
CA ALA A 142 49.13 -35.91 -3.27
C ALA A 142 50.41 -36.28 -2.51
N ARG A 143 50.57 -35.86 -1.25
CA ARG A 143 51.71 -36.26 -0.40
C ARG A 143 51.69 -37.76 -0.12
N ALA A 144 50.54 -38.30 0.26
CA ALA A 144 50.39 -39.74 0.50
C ALA A 144 50.73 -40.56 -0.76
N SER A 145 50.20 -40.18 -1.93
CA SER A 145 50.51 -40.86 -3.19
C SER A 145 52.00 -40.77 -3.57
N ARG A 146 52.69 -39.65 -3.29
CA ARG A 146 54.14 -39.55 -3.49
C ARG A 146 54.91 -40.48 -2.56
N MET A 147 54.56 -40.52 -1.28
CA MET A 147 55.19 -41.42 -0.31
C MET A 147 55.00 -42.90 -0.70
N GLU A 148 53.81 -43.26 -1.16
CA GLU A 148 53.50 -44.60 -1.64
C GLU A 148 54.32 -44.95 -2.90
N ALA A 149 54.42 -44.04 -3.87
CA ALA A 149 55.27 -44.21 -5.05
C ALA A 149 56.74 -44.39 -4.69
N ASP A 150 57.28 -43.58 -3.76
CA ASP A 150 58.66 -43.70 -3.27
C ASP A 150 58.92 -45.06 -2.60
N LEU A 151 57.95 -45.56 -1.81
CA LEU A 151 58.03 -46.88 -1.19
C LEU A 151 58.06 -48.00 -2.24
N HIS A 152 57.19 -47.93 -3.26
CA HIS A 152 57.17 -48.89 -4.36
C HIS A 152 58.48 -48.86 -5.16
N GLU A 153 59.03 -47.68 -5.43
CA GLU A 153 60.30 -47.54 -6.14
C GLU A 153 61.46 -48.15 -5.35
N ARG A 154 61.53 -47.91 -4.04
CA ARG A 154 62.54 -48.52 -3.15
C ARG A 154 62.41 -50.04 -3.10
N ALA A 155 61.19 -50.57 -2.97
CA ALA A 155 60.95 -52.01 -2.99
C ALA A 155 61.36 -52.64 -4.33
N ALA A 156 61.03 -52.00 -5.45
CA ALA A 156 61.44 -52.45 -6.79
C ALA A 156 62.96 -52.35 -7.00
N ALA A 157 63.65 -51.40 -6.38
CA ALA A 157 65.11 -51.32 -6.39
C ALA A 157 65.75 -52.47 -5.58
N ALA A 158 65.23 -52.76 -4.38
CA ALA A 158 65.71 -53.86 -3.55
C ALA A 158 65.54 -55.23 -4.22
N ALA A 159 64.37 -55.50 -4.82
CA ALA A 159 64.14 -56.73 -5.57
C ALA A 159 65.08 -56.89 -6.77
N ARG A 160 65.44 -55.78 -7.44
CA ARG A 160 66.41 -55.78 -8.54
C ARG A 160 67.84 -56.07 -8.07
N SER A 161 68.24 -55.61 -6.87
CA SER A 161 69.54 -55.96 -6.30
C SER A 161 69.60 -57.41 -5.85
N GLU A 162 68.54 -57.94 -5.23
CA GLU A 162 68.47 -59.35 -4.81
C GLU A 162 68.51 -60.32 -6.00
N ALA A 163 67.91 -59.95 -7.15
CA ALA A 163 67.96 -60.76 -8.36
C ALA A 163 69.31 -60.71 -9.11
N ALA A 164 70.22 -59.82 -8.71
CA ALA A 164 71.54 -59.63 -9.33
C ALA A 164 72.69 -60.28 -8.53
N GLU A 165 72.40 -60.80 -7.32
CA GLU A 165 73.30 -61.65 -6.51
C GLU A 165 73.10 -63.14 -6.84
#